data_AF-V7HFI6-F1
#
_entry.id   AF-V7HFI6-F1
#
_cell.length_a   1.000
_cell.length_b   1.000
_cell.length_c   1.000
_cell.angle_alpha   90.00
_cell.angle_beta   90.00
_cell.angle_gamma   90.00
#
_symmetry.space_group_name_H-M   'P 1'
#
loop_
_entity.id
_entity.type
_entity.pdbx_description
1 polymer ?
#
loop_
_entity_poly.entity_id
_entity_poly.type
_entity_poly.pdbx_seq_one_letter_code
_entity_poly.pdbx_strand_id
1 'polypeptide(L)'
;MARNGLLQAARCNADLRLQVQSAILTVGAYLVVRQEATAGVMIVSSIMMGRALAPVDLAISSWKPFLMARQSWARLEDLLEKVPETAPVVPMPAPERELRLESVTIVPPGESKPTVTGIAFAIQAGSALGVIGPSGSGKSTLWRAIVGAWTPVAGKVRIDSASLDQWDREALGRMILTLRLLSPRRKQRARTN
;
A
#
# COMPACT_ATOMS: atom_id res chain seq x y z
N MET A 1 -24.19 -2.87 -1.74
CA MET A 1 -25.11 -3.91 -1.21
C MET A 1 -24.79 -4.37 0.22
N ALA A 2 -23.54 -4.53 0.64
CA ALA A 2 -23.21 -5.04 1.99
C ALA A 2 -23.54 -4.10 3.19
N ARG A 3 -23.63 -2.78 2.97
CA ARG A 3 -23.90 -1.78 4.02
C ARG A 3 -25.35 -1.80 4.53
N ASN A 4 -26.31 -2.10 3.65
CA ASN A 4 -27.73 -2.21 4.03
C ASN A 4 -28.03 -3.49 4.83
N GLY A 5 -27.36 -4.60 4.51
CA GLY A 5 -27.55 -5.87 5.24
C GLY A 5 -27.04 -5.84 6.69
N LEU A 6 -26.02 -5.03 7.00
CA LEU A 6 -25.54 -4.84 8.37
C LEU A 6 -26.52 -4.04 9.23
N LEU A 7 -27.07 -2.96 8.65
CA LEU A 7 -28.05 -2.12 9.33
C LEU A 7 -29.38 -2.87 9.53
N GLN A 8 -29.77 -3.72 8.58
CA GLN A 8 -30.94 -4.60 8.72
C GLN A 8 -30.74 -5.69 9.78
N ALA A 9 -29.57 -6.34 9.82
CA ALA A 9 -29.27 -7.36 10.83
C ALA A 9 -29.21 -6.78 12.26
N ALA A 10 -28.60 -5.59 12.42
CA ALA A 10 -28.54 -4.91 13.71
C ALA A 10 -29.93 -4.46 14.20
N ARG A 11 -30.79 -3.98 13.29
CA ARG A 11 -32.19 -3.64 13.59
C ARG A 11 -33.00 -4.87 13.99
N CYS A 12 -32.89 -5.96 13.23
CA CYS A 12 -33.57 -7.22 13.52
C CYS A 12 -33.21 -7.77 14.91
N ASN A 13 -31.93 -7.64 15.31
CA ASN A 13 -31.48 -8.11 16.60
C ASN A 13 -32.01 -7.24 17.77
N ALA A 14 -32.04 -5.92 17.59
CA ALA A 14 -32.66 -5.01 18.55
C ALA A 14 -34.17 -5.26 18.70
N ASP A 15 -34.86 -5.51 17.59
CA ASP A 15 -36.29 -5.82 17.55
C ASP A 15 -36.59 -7.19 18.22
N LEU A 16 -35.75 -8.20 17.98
CA LEU A 16 -35.82 -9.50 18.65
C LEU A 16 -35.65 -9.38 20.16
N ARG A 17 -34.71 -8.57 20.63
CA ARG A 17 -34.51 -8.35 22.07
C ARG A 17 -35.75 -7.76 22.73
N LEU A 18 -36.41 -6.81 22.06
CA LEU A 18 -37.63 -6.17 22.56
C LEU A 18 -38.80 -7.17 22.62
N GLN A 19 -38.96 -8.01 21.60
CA GLN A 19 -39.99 -9.06 21.54
C GLN A 19 -39.78 -10.14 22.61
N VAL A 20 -38.54 -10.56 22.83
CA VAL A 20 -38.21 -11.55 23.85
C VAL A 20 -38.44 -10.98 25.26
N GLN A 21 -38.11 -9.72 25.49
CA GLN A 21 -38.32 -9.06 26.78
C GLN A 21 -39.81 -8.90 27.11
N SER A 22 -40.65 -8.53 26.14
CA SER A 22 -42.10 -8.46 26.35
C SER A 22 -42.70 -9.84 26.61
N ALA A 23 -42.27 -10.87 25.87
CA ALA A 23 -42.71 -12.25 26.08
C ALA A 23 -42.36 -12.75 27.50
N ILE A 24 -41.14 -12.46 27.98
CA ILE A 24 -40.71 -12.83 29.34
C ILE A 24 -41.54 -12.11 30.40
N LEU A 25 -41.88 -10.84 30.21
CA LEU A 25 -42.76 -10.11 31.12
C LEU A 25 -44.18 -10.69 31.13
N THR A 26 -44.73 -11.06 29.97
CA THR A 26 -46.04 -11.69 29.87
C THR A 26 -46.07 -13.06 30.56
N VAL A 27 -45.06 -13.89 30.33
CA VAL A 27 -44.94 -15.22 30.96
C VAL A 27 -44.69 -15.10 32.47
N GLY A 28 -43.82 -14.17 32.88
CA GLY A 28 -43.55 -13.90 34.29
C GLY A 28 -44.78 -13.40 35.04
N ALA A 29 -45.54 -12.48 34.45
CA ALA A 29 -46.80 -11.99 35.03
C ALA A 29 -47.83 -13.12 35.16
N TYR A 30 -47.94 -14.00 34.16
CA TYR A 30 -48.83 -15.16 34.19
C TYR A 30 -48.51 -16.14 35.33
N LEU A 31 -47.22 -16.44 35.55
CA LEU A 31 -46.76 -17.34 36.63
C LEU A 31 -46.97 -16.75 38.02
N VAL A 32 -46.83 -15.43 38.18
CA VAL A 32 -47.11 -14.74 39.45
C VAL A 32 -48.60 -14.79 39.80
N VAL A 33 -49.48 -14.63 38.80
CA VAL A 33 -50.94 -14.74 39.01
C VAL A 33 -51.34 -16.16 39.46
N ARG A 34 -50.63 -17.19 38.99
CA ARG A 34 -50.81 -18.59 39.45
C ARG A 34 -50.16 -18.91 40.80
N GLN A 35 -49.51 -17.94 41.44
CA GLN A 35 -48.74 -18.10 42.68
C GLN A 35 -47.57 -19.11 42.59
N GLU A 36 -47.12 -19.44 41.38
CA GLU A 36 -45.99 -20.35 41.15
C GLU A 36 -44.63 -19.62 41.12
N ALA A 37 -44.64 -18.28 41.05
CA ALA A 37 -43.45 -17.43 41.05
C ALA A 37 -43.65 -16.14 41.85
N THR A 38 -42.57 -15.57 42.38
CA THR A 38 -42.59 -14.26 43.05
C THR A 38 -42.29 -13.13 42.07
N ALA A 39 -42.79 -11.92 42.36
CA ALA A 39 -42.50 -10.73 41.57
C ALA A 39 -40.99 -10.44 41.43
N GLY A 40 -40.18 -10.83 42.42
CA GLY A 40 -38.72 -10.72 42.36
C GLY A 40 -38.08 -11.60 41.28
N VAL A 41 -38.57 -12.83 41.10
CA VAL A 41 -38.07 -13.76 40.07
C VAL A 41 -38.36 -13.24 38.66
N MET A 42 -39.50 -12.56 38.46
CA MET A 42 -39.85 -11.93 37.18
C MET A 42 -38.84 -10.82 36.80
N ILE A 43 -38.52 -9.93 37.74
CA ILE A 43 -37.59 -8.81 37.52
C ILE A 43 -36.17 -9.34 37.24
N VAL A 44 -35.68 -10.30 38.04
CA VAL A 44 -34.36 -10.91 37.87
C VAL A 44 -34.23 -11.59 36.50
N SER A 45 -35.26 -12.34 36.09
CA SER A 45 -35.27 -13.04 34.80
C SER A 45 -35.18 -12.07 33.61
N SER A 46 -35.89 -10.92 33.67
CA SER A 46 -35.83 -9.91 32.60
C SER A 46 -34.47 -9.20 32.49
N ILE A 47 -33.80 -8.96 33.62
CA ILE A 47 -32.48 -8.31 33.65
C ILE A 47 -31.42 -9.28 33.12
N MET A 48 -31.49 -10.55 33.54
CA MET A 48 -30.53 -11.58 33.15
C MET A 48 -30.62 -11.89 31.65
N MET A 49 -31.82 -11.91 31.07
CA MET A 49 -32.00 -12.09 29.62
C MET A 49 -31.32 -11.00 28.80
N GLY A 50 -31.44 -9.73 29.24
CA GLY A 50 -30.78 -8.61 28.57
C GLY A 50 -29.25 -8.74 28.52
N ARG A 51 -28.65 -9.44 29.50
CA ARG A 51 -27.21 -9.69 29.56
C ARG A 51 -26.79 -10.97 28.82
N ALA A 52 -27.67 -11.97 28.73
CA ALA A 52 -27.40 -13.24 28.05
C ALA A 52 -27.25 -13.09 26.53
N LEU A 53 -27.96 -12.13 25.92
CA LEU A 53 -27.88 -11.87 24.47
C LEU A 53 -26.67 -11.02 24.05
N ALA A 54 -26.11 -10.24 24.97
CA ALA A 54 -24.95 -9.38 24.69
C ALA A 54 -23.74 -10.11 24.06
N PRO A 55 -23.28 -11.28 24.54
CA PRO A 55 -22.17 -12.00 23.89
C PRO A 55 -22.52 -12.51 22.49
N VAL A 56 -23.79 -12.83 22.22
CA VAL A 56 -24.26 -13.25 20.89
C VAL A 56 -24.21 -12.08 19.91
N ASP A 57 -24.65 -10.90 20.35
CA ASP A 57 -24.59 -9.66 19.56
C ASP A 57 -23.14 -9.29 19.21
N LEU A 58 -22.23 -9.46 20.17
CA LEU A 58 -20.79 -9.26 19.97
C LEU A 58 -20.22 -10.27 18.97
N ALA A 59 -20.61 -11.54 19.05
CA ALA A 59 -20.17 -12.56 18.09
C ALA A 59 -20.64 -12.25 16.65
N ILE A 60 -21.90 -11.85 16.48
CA ILE A 60 -22.47 -11.51 15.17
C ILE A 60 -21.81 -10.25 14.59
N SER A 61 -21.61 -9.22 15.43
CA SER A 61 -21.02 -7.95 14.99
C SER A 61 -19.53 -8.08 14.65
N SER A 62 -18.78 -8.91 15.39
CA SER A 62 -17.35 -9.16 15.14
C SER A 62 -17.09 -10.13 13.98
N TRP A 63 -18.09 -10.87 13.50
CA TRP A 63 -17.94 -11.85 12.42
C TRP A 63 -17.42 -11.24 11.11
N LYS A 64 -17.95 -10.08 10.70
CA LYS A 64 -17.50 -9.43 9.46
C LYS A 64 -16.08 -8.86 9.55
N PRO A 65 -15.71 -8.10 10.60
CA PRO A 65 -14.33 -7.70 10.84
C PRO A 65 -13.36 -8.89 10.81
N PHE A 66 -13.73 -10.02 11.42
CA PHE A 66 -12.91 -11.24 11.41
C PHE A 66 -12.69 -11.80 10.00
N LEU A 67 -13.75 -11.92 9.19
CA LEU A 67 -13.64 -12.36 7.79
C LEU A 67 -12.78 -11.39 6.96
N MET A 68 -12.93 -10.08 7.17
CA MET A 68 -12.16 -9.05 6.46
C MET A 68 -10.67 -9.09 6.84
N ALA A 69 -10.35 -9.34 8.10
CA ALA A 69 -8.98 -9.53 8.57
C ALA A 69 -8.35 -10.74 7.87
N ARG A 70 -9.06 -11.89 7.84
CA ARG A 70 -8.59 -13.10 7.15
C ARG A 70 -8.37 -12.89 5.65
N GLN A 71 -9.27 -12.19 4.97
CA GLN A 71 -9.13 -11.88 3.54
C GLN A 71 -7.97 -10.90 3.27
N SER A 72 -7.75 -9.94 4.16
CA SER A 72 -6.64 -8.99 4.03
C SER A 72 -5.30 -9.67 4.30
N TRP A 73 -5.27 -10.64 5.21
CA TRP A 73 -4.09 -11.47 5.45
C TRP A 73 -3.72 -12.30 4.22
N ALA A 74 -4.67 -13.00 3.61
CA ALA A 74 -4.42 -13.78 2.40
C ALA A 74 -3.91 -12.93 1.23
N ARG A 75 -4.41 -11.69 1.09
CA ARG A 75 -3.91 -10.74 0.08
C ARG A 75 -2.49 -10.25 0.39
N LEU A 76 -2.17 -10.07 1.66
CA LEU A 76 -0.83 -9.66 2.07
C LEU A 76 0.19 -10.76 1.76
N GLU A 77 -0.17 -12.02 2.05
CA GLU A 77 0.65 -13.20 1.76
C GLU A 77 0.94 -13.33 0.24
N ASP A 78 -0.09 -13.22 -0.60
CA ASP A 78 0.05 -13.25 -2.07
C ASP A 78 0.91 -12.10 -2.62
N LEU A 79 0.92 -10.93 -1.96
CA LEU A 79 1.78 -9.82 -2.34
C LEU A 79 3.22 -10.01 -1.89
N LEU A 80 3.45 -10.52 -0.67
CA LEU A 80 4.79 -10.79 -0.15
C LEU A 80 5.50 -11.85 -0.99
N GLU A 81 4.80 -12.89 -1.43
CA GLU A 81 5.37 -13.95 -2.28
C GLU A 81 5.84 -13.42 -3.64
N LYS A 82 5.24 -12.32 -4.14
CA LYS A 82 5.61 -11.70 -5.42
C LYS A 82 6.78 -10.72 -5.31
N VAL A 83 7.26 -10.39 -4.12
CA VAL A 83 8.40 -9.49 -3.95
C VAL A 83 9.69 -10.30 -4.12
N PRO A 84 10.51 -10.06 -5.16
CA PRO A 84 11.77 -10.77 -5.33
C PRO A 84 12.71 -10.46 -4.17
N GLU A 85 13.41 -11.48 -3.67
CA GLU A 85 14.44 -11.29 -2.63
C GLU A 85 15.49 -10.28 -3.10
N THR A 86 15.75 -9.28 -2.25
CA THR A 86 16.80 -8.28 -2.50
C THR A 86 18.13 -9.01 -2.58
N ALA A 87 18.72 -9.08 -3.78
CA ALA A 87 20.04 -9.68 -3.98
C ALA A 87 21.06 -9.04 -3.03
N PRO A 88 22.03 -9.82 -2.50
CA PRO A 88 23.03 -9.31 -1.57
C PRO A 88 23.79 -8.14 -2.18
N VAL A 89 23.69 -7.02 -1.50
CA VAL A 89 24.27 -5.74 -1.90
C VAL A 89 25.77 -5.76 -1.62
N VAL A 90 26.59 -5.61 -2.66
CA VAL A 90 28.02 -5.34 -2.49
C VAL A 90 28.17 -3.82 -2.29
N PRO A 91 28.73 -3.34 -1.17
CA PRO A 91 28.95 -1.91 -0.97
C PRO A 91 30.00 -1.44 -1.99
N MET A 92 29.53 -0.75 -3.03
CA MET A 92 30.37 -0.17 -4.07
C MET A 92 30.86 1.22 -3.60
N PRO A 93 32.12 1.60 -3.87
CA PRO A 93 32.63 2.95 -3.58
C PRO A 93 31.81 4.03 -4.32
N ALA A 94 31.90 5.28 -3.86
CA ALA A 94 31.17 6.39 -4.49
C ALA A 94 31.55 6.54 -5.98
N PRO A 95 30.58 6.87 -6.85
CA PRO A 95 30.83 6.98 -8.27
C PRO A 95 31.61 8.25 -8.61
N GLU A 96 32.75 8.10 -9.29
CA GLU A 96 33.72 9.19 -9.49
C GLU A 96 34.08 9.47 -10.95
N ARG A 97 33.80 8.55 -11.89
CA ARG A 97 34.43 8.59 -13.22
C ARG A 97 33.46 8.80 -14.36
N GLU A 98 32.50 7.90 -14.57
CA GLU A 98 31.65 7.93 -15.76
C GLU A 98 30.27 7.28 -15.59
N LEU A 99 29.29 7.76 -16.35
CA LEU A 99 27.99 7.11 -16.57
C LEU A 99 27.94 6.63 -18.02
N ARG A 100 27.74 5.33 -18.23
CA ARG A 100 27.71 4.71 -19.56
C ARG A 100 26.41 3.97 -19.79
N LEU A 101 25.77 4.24 -20.93
CA LEU A 101 24.61 3.51 -21.44
C LEU A 101 25.06 2.67 -22.63
N GLU A 102 24.76 1.37 -22.59
CA GLU A 102 25.09 0.40 -23.62
C GLU A 102 23.81 -0.09 -24.30
N SER A 103 23.41 0.55 -25.40
CA SER A 103 22.25 0.19 -26.24
C SER A 103 20.95 -0.04 -25.46
N VAL A 104 20.65 0.88 -24.55
CA VAL A 104 19.57 0.75 -23.58
C VAL A 104 18.19 0.89 -24.24
N THR A 105 17.32 -0.07 -23.96
CA THR A 105 15.93 -0.11 -24.41
C THR A 105 15.00 -0.24 -23.20
N ILE A 106 14.00 0.64 -23.10
CA ILE A 106 13.15 0.79 -21.93
C ILE A 106 11.68 0.66 -22.34
N VAL A 107 10.96 -0.21 -21.65
CA VAL A 107 9.51 -0.38 -21.75
C VAL A 107 8.91 0.03 -20.40
N PRO A 108 8.03 1.05 -20.35
CA PRO A 108 7.33 1.43 -19.13
C PRO A 108 6.52 0.27 -18.54
N PRO A 109 6.43 0.15 -17.20
CA PRO A 109 5.59 -0.87 -16.58
C PRO A 109 4.11 -0.64 -16.95
N GLY A 110 3.48 -1.66 -17.53
CA GLY A 110 2.09 -1.60 -18.02
C GLY A 110 1.95 -1.28 -19.51
N GLU A 111 3.04 -0.98 -20.21
CA GLU A 111 3.06 -0.83 -21.67
C GLU A 111 3.77 -2.00 -22.34
N SER A 112 3.42 -2.29 -23.60
CA SER A 112 4.06 -3.35 -24.40
C SER A 112 5.05 -2.80 -25.44
N LYS A 113 5.05 -1.49 -25.68
CA LYS A 113 5.90 -0.84 -26.68
C LYS A 113 7.07 -0.13 -26.00
N PRO A 114 8.30 -0.26 -26.52
CA PRO A 114 9.44 0.47 -25.98
C PRO A 114 9.30 1.97 -26.29
N THR A 115 9.43 2.81 -25.26
CA THR A 115 9.42 4.28 -25.42
C THR A 115 10.80 4.79 -25.84
N VAL A 116 11.85 4.07 -25.46
CA VAL A 116 13.25 4.43 -25.70
C VAL A 116 13.96 3.17 -26.20
N THR A 117 14.68 3.26 -27.31
CA THR A 117 15.33 2.10 -27.97
C THR A 117 16.77 2.41 -28.36
N GLY A 118 17.69 1.53 -27.98
CA GLY A 118 19.07 1.53 -28.49
C GLY A 118 19.92 2.75 -28.13
N ILE A 119 19.62 3.45 -27.02
CA ILE A 119 20.42 4.62 -26.62
C ILE A 119 21.78 4.16 -26.08
N ALA A 120 22.86 4.67 -26.68
CA ALA A 120 24.23 4.42 -26.24
C ALA A 120 25.02 5.74 -26.15
N PHE A 121 25.50 6.08 -24.96
CA PHE A 121 26.38 7.23 -24.74
C PHE A 121 27.19 7.05 -23.45
N ALA A 122 28.28 7.80 -23.31
CA ALA A 122 29.07 7.88 -22.09
C ALA A 122 29.24 9.34 -21.67
N ILE A 123 29.11 9.62 -20.38
CA ILE A 123 29.32 10.93 -19.77
C ILE A 123 30.40 10.79 -18.71
N GLN A 124 31.44 11.63 -18.78
CA GLN A 124 32.45 11.70 -17.74
C GLN A 124 32.01 12.59 -16.57
N ALA A 125 32.54 12.32 -15.38
CA ALA A 125 32.32 13.13 -14.19
C ALA A 125 32.69 14.60 -14.46
N GLY A 126 31.86 15.52 -13.95
CA GLY A 126 31.99 16.96 -14.20
C GLY A 126 31.39 17.46 -15.51
N SER A 127 30.91 16.57 -16.39
CA SER A 127 30.20 16.95 -17.62
C SER A 127 28.68 17.05 -17.39
N ALA A 128 28.03 17.96 -18.11
CA ALA A 128 26.57 18.11 -18.08
C ALA A 128 25.95 17.66 -19.41
N LEU A 129 25.00 16.72 -19.36
CA LEU A 129 24.22 16.31 -20.53
C LEU A 129 22.83 16.96 -20.48
N GLY A 130 22.52 17.75 -21.50
CA GLY A 130 21.16 18.24 -21.76
C GLY A 130 20.43 17.32 -22.74
N VAL A 131 19.28 16.78 -22.32
CA VAL A 131 18.41 15.99 -23.21
C VAL A 131 17.21 16.85 -23.62
N ILE A 132 17.13 17.20 -24.91
CA ILE A 132 16.09 18.07 -25.47
C ILE A 132 15.26 17.27 -26.47
N GLY A 133 13.94 17.48 -26.48
CA GLY A 133 13.03 16.86 -27.45
C GLY A 133 11.57 17.19 -27.17
N PRO A 134 10.65 16.87 -28.10
CA PRO A 134 9.22 17.14 -27.96
C PRO A 134 8.59 16.43 -26.75
N SER A 135 7.47 16.94 -26.24
CA SER A 135 6.75 16.26 -25.15
C SER A 135 6.38 14.82 -25.58
N GLY A 136 6.57 13.85 -24.69
CA GLY A 136 6.33 12.42 -25.00
C GLY A 136 7.49 11.65 -25.63
N SER A 137 8.63 12.29 -25.94
CA SER A 137 9.79 11.61 -26.57
C SER A 137 10.56 10.62 -25.67
N GLY A 138 10.03 10.24 -24.51
CA GLY A 138 10.71 9.30 -23.60
C GLY A 138 11.82 9.87 -22.70
N LYS A 139 12.00 11.19 -22.62
CA LYS A 139 13.03 11.81 -21.74
C LYS A 139 12.89 11.41 -20.28
N SER A 140 11.67 11.53 -19.73
CA SER A 140 11.39 11.14 -18.34
C SER A 140 11.60 9.64 -18.13
N THR A 141 11.32 8.82 -19.15
CA THR A 141 11.57 7.38 -19.17
C THR A 141 13.07 7.08 -19.11
N LEU A 142 13.88 7.78 -19.91
CA LEU A 142 15.35 7.66 -19.88
C LEU A 142 15.92 8.05 -18.52
N TRP A 143 15.47 9.17 -17.93
CA TRP A 143 15.92 9.59 -16.61
C TRP A 143 15.56 8.60 -15.51
N ARG A 144 14.35 8.01 -15.56
CA ARG A 144 13.94 6.95 -14.61
C ARG A 144 14.83 5.71 -14.71
N ALA A 145 15.30 5.36 -15.90
CA ALA A 145 16.24 4.25 -16.06
C ALA A 145 17.65 4.59 -15.54
N ILE A 146 18.14 5.81 -15.78
CA ILE A 146 19.47 6.25 -15.28
C ILE A 146 19.52 6.26 -13.74
N VAL A 147 18.42 6.64 -13.08
CA VAL A 147 18.30 6.65 -11.61
C VAL A 147 18.05 5.24 -11.04
N GLY A 148 17.95 4.21 -11.89
CA GLY A 148 17.65 2.84 -11.46
C GLY A 148 16.21 2.63 -10.98
N ALA A 149 15.30 3.58 -11.26
CA ALA A 149 13.89 3.43 -10.91
C ALA A 149 13.19 2.42 -11.83
N TRP A 150 13.58 2.36 -13.12
CA TRP A 150 13.11 1.37 -14.09
C TRP A 150 14.28 0.56 -14.63
N THR A 151 14.15 -0.77 -14.59
CA THR A 151 15.15 -1.68 -15.18
C THR A 151 14.96 -1.73 -16.70
N PRO A 152 16.03 -1.53 -17.50
CA PRO A 152 15.93 -1.65 -18.94
C PRO A 152 15.66 -3.10 -19.37
N VAL A 153 14.92 -3.28 -20.46
CA VAL A 153 14.58 -4.59 -21.02
C VAL A 153 15.75 -5.15 -21.86
N ALA A 154 16.51 -4.27 -22.49
CA ALA A 154 17.73 -4.62 -23.20
C ALA A 154 18.81 -3.55 -23.00
N GLY A 155 20.07 -3.96 -23.07
CA GLY A 155 21.21 -3.10 -22.78
C GLY A 155 21.47 -2.97 -21.27
N LYS A 156 22.50 -2.21 -20.91
CA LYS A 156 22.90 -1.98 -19.51
C LYS A 156 23.24 -0.52 -19.25
N VAL A 157 22.92 -0.06 -18.05
CA VAL A 157 23.38 1.23 -17.52
C VAL A 157 24.47 0.94 -16.50
N ARG A 158 25.63 1.55 -16.68
CA ARG A 158 26.81 1.38 -15.83
C ARG A 158 27.21 2.71 -15.23
N ILE A 159 27.53 2.68 -13.95
CA ILE A 159 28.18 3.79 -13.25
C ILE A 159 29.58 3.30 -12.91
N ASP A 160 30.59 4.00 -13.44
CA ASP A 160 31.99 3.62 -13.49
C ASP A 160 32.19 2.22 -14.09
N SER A 161 32.48 1.22 -13.27
CA SER A 161 32.72 -0.16 -13.70
C SER A 161 31.55 -1.10 -13.41
N ALA A 162 30.60 -0.70 -12.55
CA ALA A 162 29.52 -1.55 -12.06
C ALA A 162 28.18 -1.24 -12.75
N SER A 163 27.46 -2.30 -13.12
CA SER A 163 26.09 -2.19 -13.64
C SER A 163 25.14 -1.74 -12.53
N LEU A 164 24.14 -0.91 -12.83
CA LEU A 164 23.14 -0.42 -11.86
C LEU A 164 22.51 -1.55 -11.03
N ASP A 165 22.35 -2.73 -11.62
CA ASP A 165 21.77 -3.93 -11.01
C ASP A 165 22.57 -4.45 -9.80
N GLN A 166 23.85 -4.07 -9.69
CA GLN A 166 24.76 -4.47 -8.61
C GLN A 166 24.84 -3.44 -7.48
N TRP A 167 24.29 -2.23 -7.70
CA TRP A 167 24.34 -1.17 -6.71
C TRP A 167 23.21 -1.32 -5.69
N ASP A 168 23.51 -0.94 -4.44
CA ASP A 168 22.48 -0.72 -3.44
C ASP A 168 21.50 0.36 -3.92
N ARG A 169 20.21 0.02 -3.98
CA ARG A 169 19.16 0.94 -4.38
C ARG A 169 19.06 2.12 -3.41
N GLU A 170 19.31 1.89 -2.12
CA GLU A 170 19.30 2.96 -1.12
C GLU A 170 20.54 3.85 -1.20
N ALA A 171 21.75 3.27 -1.29
CA ALA A 171 22.98 4.06 -1.41
C ALA A 171 22.98 4.91 -2.68
N LEU A 172 22.53 4.35 -3.81
CA LEU A 172 22.40 5.05 -5.08
C LEU A 172 21.41 6.22 -4.98
N GLY A 173 20.26 6.02 -4.32
CA GLY A 173 19.30 7.09 -4.05
C GLY A 173 19.89 8.23 -3.20
N ARG A 174 20.64 7.91 -2.14
CA ARG A 174 21.35 8.90 -1.31
C ARG A 174 22.36 9.71 -2.12
N MET A 175 23.11 9.07 -3.01
CA MET A 175 24.14 9.72 -3.84
C MET A 175 23.54 10.67 -4.89
N ILE A 176 22.46 10.25 -5.56
CA ILE A 176 21.77 11.08 -6.57
C ILE A 176 21.09 12.30 -5.91
N LEU A 177 20.53 12.14 -4.71
CA LEU A 177 19.94 13.25 -3.96
C LEU A 177 20.98 14.29 -3.54
N THR A 178 22.15 13.85 -3.06
CA THR A 178 23.26 14.74 -2.68
C THR A 178 23.71 15.61 -3.87
N LEU A 179 23.73 15.05 -5.08
CA LEU A 179 24.05 15.79 -6.30
C LEU A 179 23.05 16.93 -6.61
N ARG A 180 21.76 16.75 -6.26
CA ARG A 180 20.72 17.78 -6.42
C ARG A 180 20.97 19.00 -5.51
N LEU A 181 21.55 18.79 -4.32
CA LEU A 181 21.75 19.85 -3.32
C LEU A 181 23.03 20.67 -3.54
N LEU A 182 24.02 20.11 -4.23
CA LEU A 182 25.29 20.78 -4.55
C LEU A 182 25.24 21.62 -5.83
N SER A 183 24.10 21.67 -6.53
CA SER A 183 23.87 22.57 -7.67
C SER A 183 23.73 24.02 -7.15
N PRO A 184 24.75 24.90 -7.32
CA PRO A 184 24.61 26.28 -6.92
C PRO A 184 23.64 26.93 -7.89
N ARG A 185 22.56 27.52 -7.38
CA ARG A 185 21.74 28.48 -8.13
C ARG A 185 22.65 29.61 -8.62
N ARG A 186 23.22 29.47 -9.83
CA ARG A 186 23.80 30.62 -10.54
C ARG A 186 22.65 31.57 -10.84
N LYS A 187 22.49 32.55 -9.95
CA LYS A 187 21.63 33.72 -10.16
C LYS A 187 21.99 34.32 -11.52
N GLN A 188 21.01 34.30 -12.43
CA GLN A 188 20.96 35.23 -13.54
C GLN A 188 21.08 36.65 -13.00
N ARG A 189 22.20 37.30 -13.30
CA ARG A 189 22.23 38.73 -13.58
C ARG A 189 22.93 38.89 -14.92
N ALA A 190 22.12 38.86 -15.98
CA ALA A 190 22.46 39.51 -17.22
C ALA A 190 22.74 40.99 -16.89
N ARG A 191 24.00 41.40 -17.06
CA ARG A 191 24.34 42.79 -17.32
C ARG A 191 24.11 42.98 -18.81
N THR A 192 22.99 43.59 -19.16
CA THR A 192 22.84 44.25 -20.46
C THR A 192 23.18 45.71 -20.23
N ASN A 193 24.24 46.16 -20.90
CA ASN A 193 24.48 47.56 -21.22
C ASN A 193 24.19 47.70 -22.72
#